data_AF-A0A8I0SSR6-F1
#
_entry.id   AF-A0A8I0SSR6-F1
#
_cell.length_a   1.000
_cell.length_b   1.000
_cell.length_c   1.000
_cell.angle_alpha   90.00
_cell.angle_beta   90.00
_cell.angle_gamma   90.00
#
_symmetry.space_group_name_H-M   'P 1'
#
loop_
_entity.id
_entity.type
_entity.pdbx_description
1 polymer ?
#
loop_
_entity_poly.entity_id
_entity_poly.type
_entity_poly.pdbx_seq_one_letter_code
_entity_poly.pdbx_strand_id
1 'polypeptide(L)'
;MVYATFSTNPSIPPDSTAAAPVPQRWKRGGDVSLLFKHFGNNSVLFNPRSGSTHLVNDLIVDILDALAYEPADRLELSRRLQLDPNEGETMAELERILRNLDQLGLIMPVDM
;
A
#
# COMPACT_ATOMS: atom_id res chain seq x y z
N MET A 1 25.08 -62.63 -6.57
CA MET A 1 24.71 -61.49 -7.42
C MET A 1 24.65 -60.26 -6.54
N VAL A 2 25.44 -59.25 -6.85
CA VAL A 2 25.59 -58.01 -6.09
C VAL A 2 24.79 -56.94 -6.82
N TYR A 3 23.90 -56.22 -6.15
CA TYR A 3 23.34 -54.96 -6.66
C TYR A 3 23.45 -53.89 -5.59
N ALA A 4 24.04 -52.76 -5.98
CA ALA A 4 24.29 -51.59 -5.15
C ALA A 4 23.14 -50.57 -5.27
N THR A 5 22.76 -50.02 -4.11
CA THR A 5 22.32 -48.66 -3.75
C THR A 5 21.63 -47.75 -4.78
N PHE A 6 20.46 -47.19 -4.42
CA PHE A 6 20.10 -45.75 -4.49
C PHE A 6 18.98 -45.46 -3.47
N SER A 7 19.32 -44.86 -2.32
CA SER A 7 19.12 -43.44 -1.97
C SER A 7 17.64 -43.04 -1.83
N THR A 8 17.19 -43.02 -0.57
CA THR A 8 15.94 -42.46 -0.07
C THR A 8 15.78 -41.01 -0.52
N ASN A 9 14.71 -40.67 -1.24
CA ASN A 9 14.29 -39.28 -1.42
C ASN A 9 12.96 -39.10 -0.66
N PRO A 10 12.95 -38.37 0.48
CA PRO A 10 11.71 -38.13 1.21
C PRO A 10 10.94 -36.97 0.55
N SER A 11 9.69 -37.27 0.21
CA SER A 11 8.51 -36.40 0.22
C SER A 11 8.76 -34.88 0.27
N ILE A 12 8.60 -34.22 -0.87
CA ILE A 12 8.26 -32.79 -0.91
C ILE A 12 6.73 -32.70 -0.67
N PRO A 13 6.24 -32.09 0.42
CA PRO A 13 4.81 -31.76 0.51
C PRO A 13 4.49 -30.63 -0.48
N PRO A 14 3.29 -30.60 -1.09
CA PRO A 14 2.82 -29.42 -1.81
C PRO A 14 2.45 -28.34 -0.79
N ASP A 15 3.43 -27.72 -0.17
CA ASP A 15 3.21 -26.52 0.63
C ASP A 15 3.21 -25.31 -0.32
N SER A 16 2.11 -25.17 -1.03
CA SER A 16 1.75 -23.95 -1.75
C SER A 16 0.31 -23.60 -1.41
N THR A 17 0.02 -23.61 -0.11
CA THR A 17 -0.94 -22.65 0.42
C THR A 17 -0.19 -21.33 0.48
N ALA A 18 -0.14 -20.60 -0.64
CA ALA A 18 0.25 -19.21 -0.61
C ALA A 18 -0.66 -18.56 0.44
N ALA A 19 -0.09 -18.24 1.61
CA ALA A 19 -0.80 -17.47 2.61
C ALA A 19 -1.38 -16.26 1.86
N ALA A 20 -2.70 -16.07 1.94
CA ALA A 20 -3.33 -14.90 1.38
C ALA A 20 -2.48 -13.70 1.83
N PRO A 21 -2.00 -12.84 0.91
CA PRO A 21 -1.16 -11.73 1.30
C PRO A 21 -1.88 -10.99 2.41
N VAL A 22 -1.23 -10.92 3.58
CA VAL A 22 -1.75 -10.19 4.72
C VAL A 22 -2.16 -8.81 4.19
N PRO A 23 -3.39 -8.32 4.44
CA PRO A 23 -3.82 -7.04 3.92
C PRO A 23 -2.82 -5.99 4.43
N GLN A 24 -1.99 -5.51 3.52
CA GLN A 24 -0.97 -4.50 3.82
C GLN A 24 -1.74 -3.25 4.23
N ARG A 25 -1.53 -2.81 5.47
CA ARG A 25 -2.09 -1.54 5.94
C ARG A 25 -1.06 -0.46 5.70
N TRP A 26 -1.52 0.71 5.33
CA TRP A 26 -0.67 1.87 5.16
C TRP A 26 -0.91 2.89 6.25
N LYS A 27 0.08 3.70 6.55
CA LYS A 27 0.00 4.87 7.43
C LYS A 27 0.72 6.04 6.78
N ARG A 28 0.28 7.28 7.03
CA ARG A 28 1.07 8.46 6.66
C ARG A 28 2.43 8.44 7.37
N GLY A 29 3.50 8.80 6.66
CA GLY A 29 4.85 8.87 7.24
C GLY A 29 4.87 9.77 8.48
N GLY A 30 5.03 9.16 9.67
CA GLY A 30 4.63 9.78 10.94
C GLY A 30 5.56 10.86 11.50
N ASP A 31 6.81 10.95 11.03
CA ASP A 31 7.80 11.83 11.67
C ASP A 31 7.84 13.24 11.11
N VAL A 32 7.20 13.50 9.96
CA VAL A 32 7.28 14.83 9.34
C VAL A 32 5.93 15.26 8.79
N SER A 33 5.52 16.48 9.16
CA SER A 33 4.28 17.08 8.66
C SER A 33 4.47 17.45 7.19
N LEU A 34 3.66 16.83 6.33
CA LEU A 34 3.56 17.22 4.93
C LEU A 34 3.00 18.64 4.85
N LEU A 35 3.58 19.48 3.99
CA LEU A 35 3.11 20.86 3.80
C LEU A 35 2.29 20.91 2.52
N PHE A 36 1.08 21.46 2.63
CA PHE A 36 0.13 21.57 1.52
C PHE A 36 -0.10 23.03 1.14
N LYS A 37 -0.24 23.27 -0.17
CA LYS A 37 -0.80 24.51 -0.69
C LYS A 37 -1.80 24.20 -1.79
N HIS A 38 -3.05 24.58 -1.56
CA HIS A 38 -4.16 24.34 -2.49
C HIS A 38 -4.18 25.39 -3.61
N PHE A 39 -4.45 24.92 -4.83
CA PHE A 39 -4.57 25.72 -6.05
C PHE A 39 -5.71 25.18 -6.93
N GLY A 40 -6.94 25.64 -6.69
CA GLY A 40 -8.11 25.09 -7.38
C GLY A 40 -8.27 23.60 -7.08
N ASN A 41 -8.30 22.76 -8.12
CA ASN A 41 -8.52 21.31 -8.02
C ASN A 41 -7.22 20.51 -7.86
N ASN A 42 -6.10 21.19 -7.63
CA ASN A 42 -4.81 20.57 -7.39
C ASN A 42 -4.20 21.15 -6.13
N SER A 43 -3.36 20.36 -5.49
CA SER A 43 -2.59 20.74 -4.33
C SER A 43 -1.11 20.49 -4.60
N VAL A 44 -0.29 21.42 -4.16
CA VAL A 44 1.16 21.23 -4.12
C VAL A 44 1.50 20.67 -2.75
N LEU A 45 2.05 19.46 -2.72
CA LEU A 45 2.50 18.76 -1.53
C LEU A 45 4.04 18.82 -1.47
N PHE A 46 4.58 19.26 -0.35
CA PHE A 46 6.01 19.18 -0.06
C PHE A 46 6.28 18.11 0.98
N ASN A 47 7.17 17.18 0.64
CA ASN A 47 7.69 16.16 1.54
C ASN A 47 9.04 16.64 2.12
N PRO A 48 9.08 17.20 3.33
CA PRO A 48 10.32 17.64 3.98
C PRO A 48 11.35 16.53 4.24
N ARG A 49 10.93 15.25 4.30
CA ARG A 49 11.87 14.13 4.49
C ARG A 49 12.75 13.92 3.25
N SER A 50 12.16 14.04 2.06
CA SER A 50 12.88 13.87 0.78
C SER A 50 13.32 15.18 0.15
N GLY A 51 12.75 16.32 0.57
CA GLY A 51 12.91 17.61 -0.11
C GLY A 51 12.12 17.72 -1.42
N SER A 52 11.27 16.74 -1.73
CA SER A 52 10.52 16.67 -2.98
C SER A 52 9.20 17.44 -2.91
N THR A 53 8.82 18.03 -4.04
CA THR A 53 7.52 18.67 -4.23
C THR A 53 6.72 17.89 -5.27
N HIS A 54 5.47 17.60 -4.97
CA HIS A 54 4.56 16.82 -5.80
C HIS A 54 3.30 17.63 -6.08
N LEU A 55 2.83 17.58 -7.34
CA LEU A 55 1.49 18.04 -7.68
C LEU A 55 0.53 16.86 -7.47
N VAL A 56 -0.47 17.05 -6.62
CA VAL A 56 -1.45 16.03 -6.26
C VAL A 56 -2.87 16.56 -6.48
N ASN A 57 -3.83 15.67 -6.72
CA ASN A 57 -5.25 16.04 -6.79
C ASN A 57 -5.91 15.90 -5.40
N ASP A 58 -7.17 16.26 -5.31
CA ASP A 58 -7.93 16.21 -4.06
C ASP A 58 -8.07 14.78 -3.51
N LEU A 59 -8.23 13.78 -4.39
CA LEU A 59 -8.30 12.37 -3.96
C LEU A 59 -7.04 11.92 -3.21
N ILE A 60 -5.84 12.32 -3.67
CA ILE A 60 -4.59 12.00 -2.97
C ILE A 60 -4.54 12.70 -1.61
N VAL A 61 -5.02 13.94 -1.51
CA VAL A 61 -5.10 14.67 -0.24
C VAL A 61 -6.01 13.91 0.72
N ASP A 62 -7.20 13.49 0.27
CA ASP A 62 -8.16 12.74 1.08
C ASP A 62 -7.59 11.40 1.55
N ILE A 63 -6.85 10.68 0.69
CA ILE A 63 -6.14 9.45 1.07
C ILE A 63 -5.10 9.73 2.16
N LEU A 64 -4.27 10.76 2.00
CA LEU A 64 -3.23 11.10 2.96
C LEU A 64 -3.81 11.55 4.30
N ASP A 65 -4.93 12.27 4.29
CA ASP A 65 -5.64 12.67 5.50
C ASP A 65 -6.29 11.46 6.18
N ALA A 66 -6.94 10.57 5.43
CA ALA A 66 -7.51 9.32 5.98
C ALA A 66 -6.43 8.44 6.66
N LEU A 67 -5.22 8.42 6.09
CA LEU A 67 -4.06 7.68 6.62
C LEU A 67 -3.28 8.42 7.73
N ALA A 68 -3.58 9.71 7.95
CA ALA A 68 -3.00 10.50 9.03
C ALA A 68 -3.60 10.14 10.39
N TYR A 69 -4.90 9.83 10.42
CA TYR A 69 -5.63 9.51 11.64
C TYR A 69 -5.37 8.07 12.12
N GLU A 70 -5.46 7.11 11.21
CA GLU A 70 -5.34 5.69 11.55
C GLU A 70 -4.83 4.88 10.35
N PRO A 71 -3.93 3.91 10.55
CA PRO A 71 -3.53 3.03 9.47
C PRO A 71 -4.72 2.30 8.85
N ALA A 72 -4.76 2.20 7.53
CA ALA A 72 -5.88 1.59 6.84
C ALA A 72 -5.41 0.69 5.68
N ASP A 73 -6.16 -0.37 5.44
CA ASP A 73 -6.06 -1.13 4.19
C ASP A 73 -6.90 -0.49 3.08
N ARG A 74 -6.81 -1.04 1.86
CA ARG A 74 -7.55 -0.54 0.70
C ARG A 74 -9.07 -0.54 0.88
N LEU A 75 -9.62 -1.52 1.60
CA LEU A 75 -11.06 -1.70 1.78
C LEU A 75 -11.60 -0.73 2.83
N GLU A 76 -10.82 -0.48 3.87
CA GLU A 76 -11.12 0.55 4.85
C GLU A 76 -11.00 1.95 4.22
N LEU A 77 -9.99 2.19 3.39
CA LEU A 77 -9.86 3.45 2.65
C LEU A 77 -11.02 3.68 1.69
N SER A 78 -11.43 2.68 0.91
CA SER A 78 -12.57 2.85 -0.01
C SER A 78 -13.85 3.21 0.75
N ARG A 79 -14.09 2.61 1.93
CA ARG A 79 -15.21 2.99 2.80
C ARG A 79 -15.09 4.41 3.34
N ARG A 80 -13.91 4.83 3.81
CA ARG A 80 -13.66 6.19 4.33
C ARG A 80 -13.86 7.25 3.25
N LEU A 81 -13.43 6.95 2.03
CA LEU A 81 -13.49 7.84 0.86
C LEU A 81 -14.80 7.71 0.08
N GLN A 82 -15.74 6.87 0.55
CA GLN A 82 -17.02 6.61 -0.11
C GLN A 82 -16.88 6.15 -1.58
N LEU A 83 -15.80 5.44 -1.88
CA LEU A 83 -15.56 4.80 -3.18
C LEU A 83 -16.30 3.47 -3.23
N ASP A 84 -16.85 3.10 -4.40
CA ASP A 84 -17.51 1.79 -4.55
C ASP A 84 -16.47 0.67 -4.59
N PRO A 85 -16.42 -0.21 -3.56
CA PRO A 85 -15.46 -1.31 -3.54
C PRO A 85 -15.79 -2.44 -4.51
N ASN A 86 -17.01 -2.48 -5.07
CA ASN A 86 -17.43 -3.49 -6.04
C ASN A 86 -16.96 -3.16 -7.46
N GLU A 87 -16.53 -1.92 -7.68
CA GLU A 87 -15.93 -1.50 -8.93
C GLU A 87 -14.46 -1.92 -8.93
N GLY A 88 -14.18 -3.08 -9.55
CA GLY A 88 -12.86 -3.70 -9.54
C GLY A 88 -11.75 -2.77 -10.09
N GLU A 89 -12.07 -1.91 -11.05
CA GLU A 89 -11.14 -0.90 -11.59
C GLU A 89 -10.77 0.14 -10.53
N THR A 90 -11.74 0.63 -9.75
CA THR A 90 -11.52 1.61 -8.66
C THR A 90 -10.61 1.05 -7.58
N MET A 91 -10.77 -0.22 -7.22
CA MET A 91 -9.90 -0.86 -6.24
C MET A 91 -8.48 -1.11 -6.77
N ALA A 92 -8.33 -1.48 -8.04
CA ALA A 92 -7.02 -1.63 -8.67
C ALA A 92 -6.28 -0.27 -8.78
N GLU A 93 -7.02 0.78 -9.08
CA GLU A 93 -6.50 2.14 -9.16
C GLU A 93 -6.09 2.67 -7.78
N LEU A 94 -6.92 2.47 -6.75
CA LEU A 94 -6.57 2.81 -5.37
C LEU A 94 -5.29 2.11 -4.92
N GLU A 95 -5.17 0.82 -5.21
CA GLU A 95 -3.97 0.03 -4.91
C GLU A 95 -2.73 0.58 -5.65
N ARG A 96 -2.87 0.96 -6.93
CA ARG A 96 -1.80 1.58 -7.72
C ARG A 96 -1.37 2.92 -7.11
N ILE A 97 -2.34 3.73 -6.69
CA ILE A 97 -2.10 5.00 -6.01
C ILE A 97 -1.30 4.77 -4.72
N LEU A 98 -1.73 3.84 -3.87
CA LEU A 98 -1.07 3.56 -2.59
C LEU A 98 0.38 3.11 -2.80
N ARG A 99 0.65 2.23 -3.78
CA ARG A 99 2.03 1.85 -4.14
C ARG A 99 2.86 3.03 -4.60
N ASN A 100 2.30 3.94 -5.40
CA ASN A 100 3.02 5.14 -5.83
C ASN A 100 3.34 6.05 -4.63
N LEU A 101 2.38 6.26 -3.71
CA LEU A 101 2.59 7.08 -2.52
C LEU A 101 3.66 6.48 -1.58
N ASP A 102 3.72 5.16 -1.48
CA ASP A 102 4.75 4.44 -0.73
C ASP A 102 6.13 4.63 -1.36
N GLN A 103 6.25 4.48 -2.69
CA GLN A 103 7.50 4.75 -3.41
C GLN A 103 7.97 6.20 -3.28
N LEU A 104 7.05 7.16 -3.14
CA LEU A 104 7.36 8.57 -2.88
C LEU A 104 7.70 8.86 -1.41
N GLY A 105 7.59 7.87 -0.52
CA GLY A 105 7.82 8.01 0.91
C GLY A 105 6.80 8.91 1.61
N LEU A 106 5.58 9.03 1.05
CA LEU A 106 4.47 9.80 1.62
C LEU A 106 3.66 8.98 2.62
N ILE A 107 3.57 7.68 2.35
CA ILE A 107 2.99 6.68 3.24
C ILE A 107 4.03 5.58 3.46
N MET A 108 3.77 4.71 4.43
CA MET A 108 4.58 3.53 4.69
C MET A 108 3.68 2.36 5.04
N PRO A 109 4.05 1.12 4.65
CA PRO A 109 3.36 -0.05 5.13
C PRO A 109 3.58 -0.23 6.63
N VAL A 110 2.58 -0.77 7.30
CA VAL A 110 2.67 -1.18 8.70
C VAL A 110 2.24 -2.64 8.82
N ASP A 111 3.12 -3.46 9.38
CA ASP A 111 2.81 -4.82 9.79
C ASP A 111 2.15 -4.76 11.18
N MET A 112 1.16 -5.63 11.43
CA MET A 112 0.66 -5.92 12.79
C MET A 112 1.38 -7.12 13.37
#